data_AF-A0A165FRG7-F1
#
_entry.id   AF-A0A165FRG7-F1
#
_cell.length_a   1.000
_cell.length_b   1.000
_cell.length_c   1.000
_cell.angle_alpha   90.00
_cell.angle_beta   90.00
_cell.angle_gamma   90.00
#
_symmetry.space_group_name_H-M   'P 1'
#
loop_
_entity.id
_entity.type
_entity.pdbx_description
1 polymer ?
#
loop_
_entity_poly.entity_id
_entity_poly.type
_entity_poly.pdbx_seq_one_letter_code
_entity_poly.pdbx_strand_id
1 'polypeptide(L)'
;MGSLTSNYGHILLNETTALSPLKKVCSRKPLAKPLAAISNRLQSLTPHENIYTLPNILTFSRLIAAPFIGYLFVHEQYAWSLGLFAYAGLTDLVDGYIARKWKMQTVVGTVIDPMADKVLMTILTVCLAVKGALPLWLATLILGRDVGLGLAAIYYRFISLPEPKTFARYWDFSIPSAEVHPTGISKVNTALQLALIGATTALPIVSASIDIMPAMTALQYTVAATTIWSGASYLYTKDAVKILTPEETEERIARAKASKDTKQASDRK
;
A
#
# COMPACT_ATOMS: atom_id res chain seq x y z
N MET A 1 -71.13 70.46 -20.12
CA MET A 1 -72.11 69.38 -19.85
C MET A 1 -71.53 68.51 -18.74
N GLY A 2 -72.26 68.37 -17.61
CA GLY A 2 -72.13 67.38 -16.53
C GLY A 2 -70.81 67.34 -15.74
N SER A 3 -70.61 68.00 -14.59
CA SER A 3 -71.26 67.92 -13.27
C SER A 3 -70.76 66.79 -12.35
N LEU A 4 -70.14 67.21 -11.22
CA LEU A 4 -70.24 66.64 -9.86
C LEU A 4 -69.46 65.31 -9.61
N THR A 5 -68.84 64.98 -8.46
CA THR A 5 -68.68 65.55 -7.10
C THR A 5 -67.82 64.59 -6.27
N SER A 6 -67.33 65.08 -5.12
CA SER A 6 -67.01 64.33 -3.87
C SER A 6 -65.62 63.67 -3.82
N ASN A 7 -64.63 64.12 -3.04
CA ASN A 7 -64.55 64.48 -1.61
C ASN A 7 -64.66 63.27 -0.65
N TYR A 8 -63.91 63.39 0.46
CA TYR A 8 -63.60 62.48 1.57
C TYR A 8 -62.37 61.56 1.33
N GLY A 9 -61.32 61.56 2.14
CA GLY A 9 -61.07 62.21 3.43
C GLY A 9 -60.25 61.29 4.34
N HIS A 10 -59.54 61.89 5.30
CA HIS A 10 -59.00 61.30 6.54
C HIS A 10 -57.72 60.45 6.45
N ILE A 11 -56.75 60.50 7.37
CA ILE A 11 -56.41 61.33 8.55
C ILE A 11 -54.98 60.90 8.97
N LEU A 12 -54.18 61.87 9.46
CA LEU A 12 -53.16 61.86 10.56
C LEU A 12 -52.41 60.56 10.93
N LEU A 13 -51.19 60.51 11.45
CA LEU A 13 -50.11 61.41 11.88
C LEU A 13 -48.99 60.46 12.40
N ASN A 14 -47.80 61.03 12.68
CA ASN A 14 -46.81 60.51 13.64
C ASN A 14 -45.98 59.27 13.18
N GLU A 15 -44.70 59.12 13.48
CA GLU A 15 -43.76 59.84 14.34
C GLU A 15 -42.32 59.39 13.98
N THR A 16 -41.32 60.20 14.34
CA THR A 16 -39.93 59.86 14.76
C THR A 16 -39.31 58.54 14.27
N THR A 17 -38.10 58.50 13.67
CA THR A 17 -36.85 58.36 14.43
C THR A 17 -35.59 58.30 13.53
N ALA A 18 -34.50 58.89 14.05
CA ALA A 18 -33.13 58.36 14.08
C ALA A 18 -32.19 58.40 12.83
N LEU A 19 -31.25 59.34 12.90
CA LEU A 19 -29.78 59.11 12.99
C LEU A 19 -29.00 58.46 11.81
N SER A 20 -28.35 59.35 11.03
CA SER A 20 -26.87 59.43 10.91
C SER A 20 -26.08 58.42 10.02
N PRO A 21 -24.84 58.75 9.62
CA PRO A 21 -24.25 58.38 8.32
C PRO A 21 -23.23 57.22 8.40
N LEU A 22 -23.18 56.36 7.38
CA LEU A 22 -22.06 55.42 7.18
C LEU A 22 -21.32 55.68 5.87
N LYS A 23 -20.47 56.71 5.94
CA LYS A 23 -19.25 56.79 5.14
C LYS A 23 -18.32 55.65 5.60
N LYS A 24 -17.75 54.93 4.62
CA LYS A 24 -16.40 54.34 4.67
C LYS A 24 -16.21 53.05 5.49
N VAL A 25 -16.48 51.87 4.90
CA VAL A 25 -15.62 50.67 5.06
C VAL A 25 -15.79 49.74 3.85
N CYS A 26 -14.81 49.72 2.94
CA CYS A 26 -14.16 48.47 2.50
C CYS A 26 -13.01 48.79 1.53
N SER A 27 -11.87 49.18 2.09
CA SER A 27 -10.60 49.00 1.38
C SER A 27 -10.35 47.49 1.30
N ARG A 28 -10.51 46.89 0.11
CA ARG A 28 -10.14 45.48 -0.11
C ARG A 28 -8.63 45.37 0.04
N LYS A 29 -8.15 44.97 1.23
CA LYS A 29 -6.77 44.51 1.41
C LYS A 29 -6.51 43.38 0.41
N PRO A 30 -5.33 43.31 -0.22
CA PRO A 30 -5.03 42.24 -1.17
C PRO A 30 -5.00 40.91 -0.42
N LEU A 31 -6.01 40.07 -0.67
CA LEU A 31 -6.21 38.75 -0.06
C LEU A 31 -5.15 37.72 -0.54
N ALA A 32 -4.07 38.16 -1.17
CA ALA A 32 -3.05 37.29 -1.79
C ALA A 32 -2.15 36.59 -0.76
N LYS A 33 -1.73 37.30 0.30
CA LYS A 33 -0.89 36.73 1.37
C LYS A 33 -1.55 35.59 2.17
N PRO A 34 -2.82 35.70 2.63
CA PRO A 34 -3.45 34.60 3.37
C PRO A 34 -3.73 33.40 2.48
N LEU A 35 -4.10 33.60 1.21
CA LEU A 35 -4.32 32.49 0.26
C LEU A 35 -3.03 31.73 -0.07
N ALA A 36 -1.89 32.41 -0.21
CA ALA A 36 -0.60 31.77 -0.40
C ALA A 36 -0.17 30.94 0.83
N ALA A 37 -0.41 31.45 2.04
CA ALA A 37 -0.12 30.71 3.27
C ALA A 37 -1.01 29.48 3.46
N ILE A 38 -2.28 29.57 3.05
CA ILE A 38 -3.21 28.44 3.03
C ILE A 38 -2.81 27.43 1.95
N SER A 39 -2.43 27.89 0.75
CA SER A 39 -1.91 27.06 -0.34
C SER A 39 -0.67 26.28 0.08
N ASN A 40 0.30 26.94 0.74
CA ASN A 40 1.51 26.29 1.23
C ASN A 40 1.19 25.26 2.34
N ARG A 41 0.21 25.54 3.21
CA ARG A 41 -0.29 24.55 4.18
C ARG A 41 -0.99 23.38 3.51
N LEU A 42 -1.81 23.62 2.49
CA LEU A 42 -2.49 22.56 1.74
C LEU A 42 -1.48 21.71 0.95
N GLN A 43 -0.47 22.32 0.33
CA GLN A 43 0.63 21.61 -0.32
C GLN A 43 1.45 20.78 0.68
N SER A 44 1.63 21.26 1.92
CA SER A 44 2.27 20.47 2.99
C SER A 44 1.41 19.31 3.52
N LEU A 45 0.11 19.30 3.22
CA LEU A 45 -0.82 18.21 3.58
C LEU A 45 -0.90 17.12 2.49
N THR A 46 -0.40 17.40 1.28
CA THR A 46 -0.23 16.42 0.20
C THR A 46 1.26 16.34 -0.15
N PRO A 47 2.07 15.56 0.59
CA PRO A 47 3.44 15.30 0.20
C PRO A 47 3.39 14.58 -1.16
N HIS A 48 3.69 15.28 -2.24
CA HIS A 48 3.96 14.61 -3.51
C HIS A 48 5.30 13.89 -3.33
N GLU A 49 5.24 12.63 -2.90
CA GLU A 49 6.41 11.76 -2.88
C GLU A 49 6.98 11.67 -4.30
N ASN A 50 8.30 11.79 -4.42
CA ASN A 50 8.94 11.56 -5.70
C ASN A 50 8.81 10.07 -6.04
N ILE A 51 7.88 9.72 -6.92
CA ILE A 51 7.60 8.35 -7.34
C ILE A 51 8.80 7.78 -8.13
N TYR A 52 9.64 8.62 -8.72
CA TYR A 52 10.82 8.21 -9.48
C TYR A 52 12.07 8.10 -8.61
N THR A 53 12.06 7.14 -7.70
CA THR A 53 13.28 6.71 -6.99
C THR A 53 13.93 5.53 -7.74
N LEU A 54 15.26 5.41 -7.64
CA LEU A 54 15.98 4.27 -8.22
C LEU A 54 15.37 2.92 -7.80
N PRO A 55 15.02 2.67 -6.51
CA PRO A 55 14.36 1.44 -6.10
C PRO A 55 13.07 1.15 -6.88
N ASN A 56 12.19 2.14 -7.06
CA ASN A 56 10.92 1.93 -7.73
C ASN A 56 11.12 1.52 -9.20
N ILE A 57 12.10 2.11 -9.91
CA ILE A 57 12.43 1.74 -11.29
C ILE A 57 12.91 0.29 -11.36
N LEU A 58 13.74 -0.15 -10.41
CA LEU A 58 14.21 -1.53 -10.32
C LEU A 58 13.05 -2.51 -10.05
N THR A 59 12.10 -2.13 -9.18
CA THR A 59 10.91 -2.94 -8.93
C THR A 59 10.01 -3.05 -10.17
N PHE A 60 9.82 -1.96 -10.91
CA PHE A 60 9.09 -1.99 -12.18
C PHE A 60 9.79 -2.86 -13.23
N SER A 61 11.13 -2.81 -13.32
CA SER A 61 11.86 -3.66 -14.25
C SER A 61 11.68 -5.15 -13.91
N ARG A 62 11.65 -5.51 -12.62
CA ARG A 62 11.35 -6.88 -12.15
C ARG A 62 9.94 -7.33 -12.52
N LEU A 63 8.96 -6.46 -12.37
CA LEU A 63 7.56 -6.77 -12.71
C LEU A 63 7.41 -7.11 -14.20
N ILE A 64 8.15 -6.40 -15.07
CA ILE A 64 8.17 -6.67 -16.51
C ILE A 64 9.03 -7.91 -16.82
N ALA A 65 10.13 -8.12 -16.10
CA ALA A 65 11.00 -9.28 -16.28
C ALA A 65 10.32 -10.59 -15.89
N ALA A 66 9.46 -10.62 -14.87
CA ALA A 66 8.78 -11.81 -14.37
C ALA A 66 8.07 -12.66 -15.46
N PRO A 67 7.16 -12.11 -16.28
CA PRO A 67 6.56 -12.88 -17.38
C PRO A 67 7.58 -13.29 -18.45
N PHE A 68 8.62 -12.50 -18.67
CA PHE A 68 9.66 -12.82 -19.64
C PHE A 68 10.54 -13.99 -19.18
N ILE A 69 10.84 -14.09 -17.88
CA ILE A 69 11.53 -15.26 -17.30
C ILE A 69 10.69 -16.51 -17.52
N GLY A 70 9.40 -16.47 -17.18
CA GLY A 70 8.49 -17.59 -17.39
C GLY A 70 8.40 -18.00 -18.86
N TYR A 71 8.33 -17.02 -19.77
CA TYR A 71 8.35 -17.23 -21.22
C TYR A 71 9.63 -17.94 -21.67
N LEU A 72 10.80 -17.45 -21.27
CA LEU A 72 12.10 -18.04 -21.61
C LEU A 72 12.22 -19.49 -21.11
N PHE A 73 11.76 -19.75 -19.89
CA PHE A 73 11.76 -21.11 -19.32
C PHE A 73 10.88 -22.06 -20.15
N VAL A 74 9.69 -21.59 -20.54
CA VAL A 74 8.76 -22.40 -21.35
C VAL A 74 9.33 -22.68 -22.76
N HIS A 75 10.11 -21.76 -23.32
CA HIS A 75 10.80 -21.92 -24.61
C HIS A 75 12.16 -22.60 -24.50
N GLU A 76 12.46 -23.25 -23.37
CA GLU A 76 13.68 -24.03 -23.14
C GLU A 76 14.97 -23.21 -23.21
N GLN A 77 14.86 -21.89 -23.10
CA GLN A 77 15.98 -20.95 -22.99
C GLN A 77 16.44 -20.83 -21.53
N TYR A 78 16.83 -21.96 -20.94
CA TYR A 78 17.08 -22.08 -19.50
C TYR A 78 18.19 -21.15 -18.99
N ALA A 79 19.27 -20.97 -19.76
CA ALA A 79 20.38 -20.09 -19.38
C ALA A 79 19.94 -18.61 -19.26
N TRP A 80 19.15 -18.13 -20.23
CA TRP A 80 18.59 -16.78 -20.20
C TRP A 80 17.56 -16.60 -19.10
N SER A 81 16.70 -17.62 -18.89
CA SER A 81 15.74 -17.64 -17.79
C SER A 81 16.44 -17.53 -16.43
N LEU A 82 17.47 -18.35 -16.21
CA LEU A 82 18.23 -18.34 -14.96
C LEU A 82 18.98 -17.01 -14.78
N GLY A 83 19.60 -16.49 -15.85
CA GLY A 83 20.30 -15.20 -15.81
C GLY A 83 19.36 -14.05 -15.45
N LEU A 84 18.16 -14.02 -16.01
CA LEU A 84 17.18 -12.98 -15.72
C LEU A 84 16.53 -13.15 -14.34
N PHE A 85 16.33 -14.38 -13.89
CA PHE A 85 15.91 -14.67 -12.50
C PHE A 85 16.97 -14.21 -11.49
N ALA A 86 18.24 -14.49 -11.75
CA ALA A 86 19.35 -14.03 -10.92
C ALA A 86 19.46 -12.50 -10.92
N TYR A 87 19.26 -11.86 -12.08
CA TYR A 87 19.16 -10.41 -12.19
C TYR A 87 18.04 -9.87 -11.29
N ALA A 88 16.82 -10.42 -11.39
CA ALA A 88 15.69 -9.98 -10.59
C ALA A 88 15.95 -10.11 -9.08
N GLY A 89 16.47 -11.25 -8.63
CA GLY A 89 16.82 -11.45 -7.22
C GLY A 89 17.95 -10.53 -6.73
N LEU A 90 18.96 -10.30 -7.56
CA LEU A 90 20.06 -9.39 -7.19
C LEU A 90 19.59 -7.94 -7.12
N THR A 91 18.72 -7.51 -8.05
CA THR A 91 18.17 -6.16 -8.02
C THR A 91 17.33 -5.88 -6.78
N ASP A 92 16.56 -6.85 -6.28
CA ASP A 92 15.78 -6.74 -5.02
C ASP A 92 16.68 -6.57 -3.78
N LEU A 93 17.79 -7.31 -3.74
CA LEU A 93 18.73 -7.16 -2.63
C LEU A 93 19.42 -5.80 -2.66
N VAL A 94 19.75 -5.32 -3.87
CA VAL A 94 20.42 -4.05 -4.08
C VAL A 94 19.48 -2.87 -3.81
N ASP A 95 18.25 -2.89 -4.34
CA ASP A 95 17.28 -1.81 -4.11
C ASP A 95 16.86 -1.74 -2.63
N GLY A 96 16.65 -2.87 -1.97
CA GLY A 96 16.35 -2.94 -0.54
C GLY A 96 17.52 -2.45 0.31
N TYR A 97 18.77 -2.73 -0.09
CA TYR A 97 19.94 -2.17 0.57
C TYR A 97 20.07 -0.66 0.36
N ILE A 98 19.84 -0.17 -0.86
CA ILE A 98 19.88 1.25 -1.19
C ILE A 98 18.79 2.00 -0.42
N ALA A 99 17.56 1.50 -0.41
CA ALA A 99 16.44 2.11 0.30
C ALA A 99 16.73 2.27 1.79
N ARG A 100 17.33 1.24 2.43
CA ARG A 100 17.71 1.29 3.86
C ARG A 100 18.87 2.25 4.13
N LYS A 101 19.90 2.26 3.28
CA LYS A 101 21.11 3.07 3.50
C LYS A 101 20.87 4.57 3.29
N TRP A 102 20.07 4.93 2.30
CA TRP A 102 19.81 6.32 1.93
C TRP A 102 18.45 6.85 2.41
N LYS A 103 17.67 6.06 3.19
CA LYS A 103 16.33 6.41 3.67
C LYS A 103 15.38 6.89 2.55
N MET A 104 15.59 6.38 1.33
CA MET A 104 14.78 6.69 0.15
C MET A 104 13.62 5.71 0.00
N GLN A 105 12.90 5.43 1.09
CA GLN A 105 11.69 4.61 1.05
C GLN A 105 10.51 5.50 0.68
N THR A 106 9.80 5.13 -0.38
CA THR A 106 8.51 5.73 -0.74
C THR A 106 7.40 4.81 -0.25
N VAL A 107 6.22 5.36 0.02
CA VAL A 107 5.08 4.52 0.41
C VAL A 107 4.65 3.62 -0.74
N VAL A 108 4.78 4.12 -1.97
CA VAL A 108 4.54 3.33 -3.20
C VAL A 108 5.49 2.14 -3.29
N GLY A 109 6.81 2.35 -3.15
CA GLY A 109 7.81 1.27 -3.24
C GLY A 109 7.57 0.20 -2.17
N THR A 110 7.25 0.60 -0.94
CA THR A 110 6.97 -0.33 0.17
C THR A 110 5.83 -1.32 -0.14
N VAL A 111 4.89 -0.95 -1.02
CA VAL A 111 3.80 -1.83 -1.46
C VAL A 111 4.12 -2.56 -2.76
N ILE A 112 4.74 -1.88 -3.72
CA ILE A 112 5.05 -2.47 -5.03
C ILE A 112 6.16 -3.53 -4.91
N ASP A 113 7.15 -3.36 -4.01
CA ASP A 113 8.28 -4.31 -3.90
C ASP A 113 7.78 -5.72 -3.52
N PRO A 114 6.99 -5.93 -2.45
CA PRO A 114 6.47 -7.26 -2.11
C PRO A 114 5.49 -7.80 -3.16
N MET A 115 4.80 -6.92 -3.91
CA MET A 115 3.91 -7.33 -4.99
C MET A 115 4.70 -7.87 -6.18
N ALA A 116 5.76 -7.19 -6.59
CA ALA A 116 6.61 -7.63 -7.70
C ALA A 116 7.25 -8.99 -7.40
N ASP A 117 7.73 -9.19 -6.17
CA ASP A 117 8.26 -10.49 -5.73
C ASP A 117 7.22 -11.60 -5.80
N LYS A 118 5.99 -11.32 -5.34
CA LYS A 118 4.89 -12.29 -5.39
C LYS A 118 4.50 -12.63 -6.82
N VAL A 119 4.48 -11.64 -7.72
CA VAL A 119 4.20 -11.86 -9.14
C VAL A 119 5.28 -12.73 -9.77
N LEU A 120 6.56 -12.43 -9.53
CA LEU A 120 7.69 -13.23 -10.00
C LEU A 120 7.59 -14.68 -9.53
N MET A 121 7.39 -14.90 -8.24
CA MET A 121 7.26 -16.23 -7.65
C MET A 121 6.05 -16.99 -8.19
N THR A 122 4.91 -16.31 -8.36
CA THR A 122 3.67 -16.92 -8.88
C THR A 122 3.84 -17.37 -10.32
N ILE A 123 4.33 -16.49 -11.20
CA ILE A 123 4.54 -16.80 -12.62
C ILE A 123 5.50 -17.97 -12.77
N LEU A 124 6.64 -17.93 -12.08
CA LEU A 124 7.63 -19.00 -12.18
C LEU A 124 7.08 -20.31 -11.65
N THR A 125 6.42 -20.32 -10.49
CA THR A 125 5.82 -21.55 -9.95
C THR A 125 4.84 -22.18 -10.94
N VAL A 126 4.00 -21.38 -11.59
CA VAL A 126 3.04 -21.86 -12.61
C VAL A 126 3.79 -22.39 -13.84
N CYS A 127 4.75 -21.65 -14.39
CA CYS A 127 5.52 -22.10 -15.56
C CYS A 127 6.28 -23.40 -15.29
N LEU A 128 6.92 -23.52 -14.12
CA LEU A 128 7.65 -24.72 -13.71
C LEU A 128 6.71 -25.92 -13.52
N ALA A 129 5.52 -25.71 -12.94
CA ALA A 129 4.52 -26.75 -12.77
C ALA A 129 3.96 -27.24 -14.11
N VAL A 130 3.66 -26.32 -15.05
CA VAL A 130 3.16 -26.66 -16.40
C VAL A 130 4.20 -27.45 -17.19
N LYS A 131 5.49 -27.14 -17.05
CA LYS A 131 6.58 -27.90 -17.67
C LYS A 131 6.91 -29.21 -16.95
N GLY A 132 6.23 -29.53 -15.85
CA GLY A 132 6.47 -30.75 -15.07
C GLY A 132 7.76 -30.74 -14.25
N ALA A 133 8.46 -29.61 -14.17
CA ALA A 133 9.70 -29.46 -13.40
C ALA A 133 9.43 -29.40 -11.88
N LEU A 134 8.22 -28.99 -11.50
CA LEU A 134 7.77 -28.93 -10.11
C LEU A 134 6.46 -29.71 -9.96
N PRO A 135 6.32 -30.60 -8.96
CA PRO A 135 5.13 -31.42 -8.83
C PRO A 135 3.90 -30.57 -8.49
N LEU A 136 2.77 -30.86 -9.14
CA LEU A 136 1.55 -30.04 -9.03
C LEU A 136 1.08 -29.83 -7.60
N TRP A 137 1.16 -30.86 -6.74
CA TRP A 137 0.74 -30.76 -5.34
C TRP A 137 1.54 -29.70 -4.57
N LEU A 138 2.83 -29.56 -4.86
CA LEU A 138 3.70 -28.57 -4.22
C LEU A 138 3.43 -27.17 -4.78
N ALA A 139 3.23 -27.07 -6.10
CA ALA A 139 2.84 -25.81 -6.74
C ALA A 139 1.54 -25.27 -6.14
N THR A 140 0.51 -26.13 -5.99
CA THR A 140 -0.77 -25.75 -5.38
C THR A 140 -0.60 -25.32 -3.92
N LEU A 141 0.25 -25.98 -3.13
CA LEU A 141 0.55 -25.57 -1.76
C LEU A 141 1.19 -24.18 -1.69
N ILE A 142 2.21 -23.92 -2.52
CA ILE A 142 2.92 -22.63 -2.57
C ILE A 142 1.95 -21.52 -2.99
N LEU A 143 1.22 -21.73 -4.09
CA LEU A 143 0.26 -20.76 -4.62
C LEU A 143 -0.90 -20.51 -3.66
N GLY A 144 -1.47 -21.57 -3.07
CA GLY A 144 -2.58 -21.44 -2.12
C GLY A 144 -2.19 -20.62 -0.88
N ARG A 145 -0.98 -20.86 -0.34
CA ARG A 145 -0.45 -20.07 0.77
C ARG A 145 -0.22 -18.61 0.39
N ASP A 146 0.37 -18.37 -0.78
CA ASP A 146 0.68 -17.01 -1.23
C ASP A 146 -0.57 -16.19 -1.55
N VAL A 147 -1.57 -16.81 -2.17
CA VAL A 147 -2.90 -16.21 -2.35
C VAL A 147 -3.56 -15.95 -1.01
N GLY A 148 -3.50 -16.91 -0.06
CA GLY A 148 -4.05 -16.74 1.28
C GLY A 148 -3.44 -15.54 2.02
N LEU A 149 -2.11 -15.38 1.97
CA LEU A 149 -1.44 -14.20 2.54
C LEU A 149 -1.77 -12.91 1.81
N GLY A 150 -1.86 -12.95 0.48
CA GLY A 150 -2.26 -11.78 -0.33
C GLY A 150 -3.67 -11.31 0.01
N LEU A 151 -4.62 -12.24 0.10
CA LEU A 151 -6.00 -11.96 0.49
C LEU A 151 -6.08 -11.43 1.93
N ALA A 152 -5.34 -12.03 2.87
CA ALA A 152 -5.27 -11.54 4.24
C ALA A 152 -4.73 -10.10 4.28
N ALA A 153 -3.66 -9.80 3.56
CA ALA A 153 -3.09 -8.45 3.47
C ALA A 153 -4.10 -7.44 2.88
N ILE A 154 -4.81 -7.81 1.81
CA ILE A 154 -5.86 -6.97 1.21
C ILE A 154 -7.02 -6.77 2.19
N TYR A 155 -7.45 -7.82 2.88
CA TYR A 155 -8.53 -7.79 3.86
C TYR A 155 -8.21 -6.87 5.05
N TYR A 156 -7.02 -7.00 5.65
CA TYR A 156 -6.59 -6.11 6.74
C TYR A 156 -6.45 -4.67 6.27
N ARG A 157 -5.90 -4.45 5.06
CA ARG A 157 -5.83 -3.11 4.47
C ARG A 157 -7.22 -2.51 4.33
N PHE A 158 -8.19 -3.26 3.82
CA PHE A 158 -9.56 -2.79 3.64
C PHE A 158 -10.26 -2.42 4.96
N ILE A 159 -10.02 -3.15 6.04
CA ILE A 159 -10.58 -2.86 7.36
C ILE A 159 -9.89 -1.67 8.04
N SER A 160 -8.59 -1.49 7.80
CA SER A 160 -7.80 -0.40 8.40
C SER A 160 -8.10 1.00 7.81
N LEU A 161 -8.86 1.09 6.72
CA LEU A 161 -9.19 2.36 6.08
C LEU A 161 -10.27 3.12 6.87
N PRO A 162 -10.03 4.39 7.27
CA PRO A 162 -11.05 5.22 7.90
C PRO A 162 -12.20 5.53 6.92
N GLU A 163 -13.43 5.66 7.44
CA GLU A 163 -14.60 6.00 6.63
C GLU A 163 -14.41 7.36 5.92
N PRO A 164 -14.82 7.56 4.64
CA PRO A 164 -15.61 6.69 3.75
C PRO A 164 -14.79 5.73 2.88
N LYS A 165 -15.26 4.49 2.75
CA LYS A 165 -14.66 3.41 1.96
C LYS A 165 -14.89 3.63 0.46
N THR A 166 -13.96 4.31 -0.21
CA THR A 166 -14.04 4.59 -1.65
C THR A 166 -12.87 3.93 -2.40
N PHE A 167 -13.10 3.41 -3.60
CA PHE A 167 -12.07 2.74 -4.42
C PHE A 167 -10.85 3.65 -4.71
N ALA A 168 -11.09 4.94 -4.91
CA ALA A 168 -10.05 5.96 -5.09
C ALA A 168 -9.13 6.10 -3.85
N ARG A 169 -9.65 5.80 -2.65
CA ARG A 169 -8.91 5.91 -1.38
C ARG A 169 -8.18 4.63 -1.00
N TYR A 170 -8.61 3.48 -1.52
CA TYR A 170 -7.84 2.24 -1.45
C TYR A 170 -6.49 2.37 -2.20
N TRP A 171 -6.51 3.12 -3.31
CA TRP A 171 -5.34 3.49 -4.11
C TRP A 171 -4.63 4.77 -3.64
N ASP A 172 -5.07 5.36 -2.53
CA ASP A 172 -4.37 6.46 -1.89
C ASP A 172 -3.27 5.90 -0.97
N PHE A 173 -2.08 5.72 -1.53
CA PHE A 173 -0.92 5.18 -0.85
C PHE A 173 -0.30 6.18 0.15
N SER A 174 -0.86 7.37 0.39
CA SER A 174 -0.30 8.35 1.33
C SER A 174 -0.57 8.05 2.81
N ILE A 175 -1.43 7.09 3.14
CA ILE A 175 -1.83 6.76 4.52
C ILE A 175 -1.04 5.53 4.99
N PRO A 176 -0.35 5.54 6.15
CA PRO A 176 0.45 4.40 6.61
C PRO A 176 -0.47 3.21 6.87
N SER A 177 -0.59 2.33 5.88
CA SER A 177 -1.35 1.09 5.95
C SER A 177 -0.70 0.17 6.97
N ALA A 178 -1.53 -0.43 7.81
CA ALA A 178 -1.20 -1.39 8.86
C ALA A 178 0.14 -2.14 8.63
N GLU A 179 1.10 -1.92 9.53
CA GLU A 179 2.31 -2.73 9.59
C GLU A 179 1.93 -4.13 10.08
N VAL A 180 1.62 -5.03 9.14
CA VAL A 180 1.50 -6.45 9.46
C VAL A 180 2.92 -6.96 9.68
N HIS A 181 3.39 -7.01 10.93
CA HIS A 181 4.73 -7.52 11.23
C HIS A 181 4.85 -8.95 10.68
N PRO A 182 5.67 -9.18 9.64
CA PRO A 182 5.80 -10.51 9.08
C PRO A 182 6.51 -11.40 10.10
N THR A 183 5.85 -12.50 10.48
CA THR A 183 6.44 -13.50 11.37
C THR A 183 7.74 -14.03 10.76
N GLY A 184 8.79 -14.24 11.57
CA GLY A 184 10.08 -14.73 11.08
C GLY A 184 9.99 -16.04 10.30
N ILE A 185 8.99 -16.86 10.63
CA ILE A 185 8.65 -18.14 9.96
C ILE A 185 8.30 -17.91 8.48
N SER A 186 7.56 -16.85 8.17
CA SER A 186 7.16 -16.52 6.80
C SER A 186 8.34 -16.14 5.91
N LYS A 187 9.37 -15.50 6.49
CA LYS A 187 10.60 -15.10 5.78
C LYS A 187 11.43 -16.30 5.38
N VAL A 188 11.63 -17.24 6.30
CA VAL A 188 12.37 -18.48 6.04
C VAL A 188 11.69 -19.30 4.95
N ASN A 189 10.36 -19.48 5.04
CA ASN A 189 9.61 -20.20 4.03
C ASN A 189 9.74 -19.54 2.63
N THR A 190 9.62 -18.22 2.57
CA THR A 190 9.72 -17.49 1.29
C THR A 190 11.13 -17.59 0.70
N ALA A 191 12.18 -17.56 1.54
CA ALA A 191 13.56 -17.78 1.09
C ALA A 191 13.78 -19.21 0.58
N LEU A 192 13.23 -20.22 1.25
CA LEU A 192 13.29 -21.61 0.80
C LEU A 192 12.52 -21.83 -0.51
N GLN A 193 11.37 -21.17 -0.68
CA GLN A 193 10.63 -21.19 -1.95
C GLN A 193 11.44 -20.56 -3.08
N LEU A 194 12.07 -19.40 -2.84
CA LEU A 194 12.94 -18.75 -3.83
C LEU A 194 14.11 -19.66 -4.21
N ALA A 195 14.74 -20.30 -3.22
CA ALA A 195 15.82 -21.25 -3.44
C ALA A 195 15.35 -22.47 -4.25
N LEU A 196 14.17 -23.02 -3.96
CA LEU A 196 13.57 -24.11 -4.71
C LEU A 196 13.31 -23.71 -6.17
N ILE A 197 12.65 -22.58 -6.41
CA ILE A 197 12.37 -22.11 -7.78
C ILE A 197 13.68 -21.86 -8.55
N GLY A 198 14.67 -21.23 -7.92
CA GLY A 198 15.97 -21.00 -8.53
C GLY A 198 16.68 -22.31 -8.88
N ALA A 199 16.70 -23.28 -7.95
CA ALA A 199 17.31 -24.59 -8.16
C ALA A 199 16.58 -25.38 -9.26
N THR A 200 15.25 -25.40 -9.27
CA THR A 200 14.47 -26.05 -10.32
C THR A 200 14.66 -25.36 -11.69
N THR A 201 14.83 -24.04 -11.70
CA THR A 201 15.14 -23.30 -12.93
C THR A 201 16.55 -23.63 -13.46
N ALA A 202 17.51 -23.83 -12.57
CA ALA A 202 18.89 -24.20 -12.92
C ALA A 202 19.04 -25.70 -13.27
N LEU A 203 18.07 -26.53 -12.89
CA LEU A 203 18.16 -27.99 -13.01
C LEU A 203 18.51 -28.47 -14.42
N PRO A 204 17.89 -27.97 -15.52
CA PRO A 204 18.21 -28.41 -16.88
C PRO A 204 19.64 -28.08 -17.33
N ILE A 205 20.32 -27.15 -16.64
CA ILE A 205 21.69 -26.71 -16.96
C ILE A 205 22.71 -27.56 -16.19
N VAL A 206 22.42 -27.89 -14.94
CA VAL A 206 23.37 -28.54 -14.00
C VAL A 206 23.24 -30.07 -14.03
N SER A 207 22.14 -30.62 -14.54
CA SER A 207 21.83 -32.07 -14.51
C SER A 207 22.77 -32.97 -15.32
N ALA A 208 23.83 -32.44 -15.94
CA ALA A 208 24.75 -33.20 -16.78
C ALA A 208 25.87 -33.92 -16.00
N SER A 209 26.09 -33.63 -14.71
CA SER A 209 27.30 -34.13 -14.01
C SER A 209 27.12 -34.70 -12.59
N ILE A 210 25.98 -34.49 -11.91
CA ILE A 210 25.75 -34.95 -10.53
C ILE A 210 24.30 -35.44 -10.36
N ASP A 211 24.08 -36.50 -9.58
CA ASP A 211 22.73 -36.93 -9.18
C ASP A 211 22.12 -35.96 -8.15
N ILE A 212 21.43 -34.94 -8.67
CA ILE A 212 20.83 -33.85 -7.90
C ILE A 212 19.39 -34.21 -7.45
N MET A 213 18.83 -35.33 -7.91
CA MET A 213 17.44 -35.72 -7.67
C MET A 213 17.11 -35.90 -6.17
N PRO A 214 17.96 -36.55 -5.35
CA PRO A 214 17.68 -36.71 -3.91
C PRO A 214 17.69 -35.37 -3.17
N ALA A 215 18.65 -34.50 -3.49
CA ALA A 215 18.75 -33.17 -2.90
C ALA A 215 17.54 -32.31 -3.27
N MET A 216 17.07 -32.40 -4.51
CA MET A 216 15.88 -31.67 -4.96
C MET A 216 14.61 -32.16 -4.29
N THR A 217 14.47 -33.48 -4.16
CA THR A 217 13.35 -34.09 -3.43
C THR A 217 13.34 -33.65 -1.97
N ALA A 218 14.49 -33.68 -1.30
CA ALA A 218 14.63 -33.19 0.07
C ALA A 218 14.25 -31.71 0.18
N LEU A 219 14.70 -30.86 -0.76
CA LEU A 219 14.34 -29.43 -0.77
C LEU A 219 12.83 -29.23 -0.97
N GLN A 220 12.20 -29.98 -1.88
CA GLN A 220 10.76 -29.94 -2.11
C GLN A 220 9.96 -30.29 -0.85
N TYR A 221 10.31 -31.38 -0.16
CA TYR A 221 9.66 -31.74 1.11
C TYR A 221 9.93 -30.72 2.22
N THR A 222 11.13 -30.14 2.27
CA THR A 222 11.47 -29.08 3.23
C THR A 222 10.61 -27.84 2.99
N VAL A 223 10.43 -27.43 1.73
CA VAL A 223 9.55 -26.32 1.35
C VAL A 223 8.09 -26.64 1.65
N ALA A 224 7.64 -27.86 1.37
CA ALA A 224 6.28 -28.28 1.69
C ALA A 224 5.99 -28.20 3.20
N ALA A 225 6.87 -28.77 4.02
CA ALA A 225 6.75 -28.78 5.47
C ALA A 225 6.76 -27.35 6.03
N THR A 226 7.67 -26.51 5.58
CA THR A 226 7.77 -25.11 6.01
C THR A 226 6.62 -24.24 5.51
N THR A 227 6.03 -24.54 4.34
CA THR A 227 4.84 -23.86 3.82
C THR A 227 3.62 -24.19 4.66
N ILE A 228 3.40 -25.47 4.98
CA ILE A 228 2.31 -25.92 5.86
C ILE A 228 2.49 -25.32 7.26
N TRP A 229 3.71 -25.37 7.80
CA TRP A 229 4.03 -24.78 9.11
C TRP A 229 3.81 -23.26 9.14
N SER A 230 4.22 -22.55 8.09
CA SER A 230 3.98 -21.11 7.95
C SER A 230 2.48 -20.80 7.88
N GLY A 231 1.70 -21.60 7.16
CA GLY A 231 0.24 -21.45 7.08
C GLY A 231 -0.44 -21.71 8.43
N ALA A 232 -0.07 -22.80 9.10
CA ALA A 232 -0.57 -23.15 10.43
C ALA A 232 -0.21 -22.07 11.47
N SER A 233 1.02 -21.57 11.48
CA SER A 233 1.43 -20.48 12.38
C SER A 233 0.55 -19.24 12.21
N TYR A 234 0.12 -18.92 10.99
CA TYR A 234 -0.75 -17.78 10.75
C TYR A 234 -2.17 -18.00 11.30
N LEU A 235 -2.68 -19.24 11.25
CA LEU A 235 -3.98 -19.60 11.82
C LEU A 235 -3.95 -19.67 13.36
N TYR A 236 -2.82 -20.07 13.95
CA TYR A 236 -2.68 -20.23 15.40
C TYR A 236 -2.33 -18.92 16.14
N THR A 237 -1.69 -17.96 15.48
CA THR A 237 -1.43 -16.64 16.09
C THR A 237 -2.74 -15.85 16.16
N LYS A 238 -3.47 -16.03 17.27
CA LYS A 238 -4.68 -15.27 17.65
C LYS A 238 -4.43 -13.76 17.87
N ASP A 239 -3.20 -13.28 17.67
CA ASP A 239 -2.79 -11.88 17.86
C ASP A 239 -2.62 -11.08 16.55
N ALA A 240 -2.84 -11.68 15.37
CA ALA A 240 -2.74 -10.94 14.10
C ALA A 240 -3.92 -9.97 13.87
N VAL A 241 -5.02 -10.13 14.62
CA VAL A 241 -6.22 -9.28 14.51
C VAL A 241 -6.71 -8.89 15.88
N LYS A 242 -6.04 -7.91 16.48
CA LYS A 242 -6.66 -7.16 17.56
C LYS A 242 -7.68 -6.22 16.93
N ILE A 243 -8.93 -6.67 16.81
CA ILE A 243 -10.06 -5.80 16.45
C ILE A 243 -10.17 -4.80 17.58
N LEU A 244 -9.74 -3.55 17.34
CA LEU A 244 -10.02 -2.45 18.26
C LEU A 244 -11.54 -2.33 18.33
N THR A 245 -12.12 -2.57 19.51
CA THR A 245 -13.53 -2.28 19.73
C THR A 245 -13.78 -0.79 19.50
N PRO A 246 -14.97 -0.40 19.00
CA PRO A 246 -15.31 1.01 18.77
C PRO A 246 -15.06 1.89 20.01
N GLU A 247 -15.32 1.34 21.21
CA GLU A 247 -15.06 2.00 22.50
C GLU A 247 -13.58 2.34 22.73
N GLU A 248 -12.64 1.43 22.42
CA GLU A 248 -11.20 1.70 22.56
C GLU A 248 -10.70 2.76 21.57
N THR A 249 -11.36 2.86 20.42
CA THR A 249 -11.06 3.86 19.39
C THR A 249 -11.55 5.24 19.82
N GLU A 250 -12.76 5.33 20.36
CA GLU A 250 -13.32 6.56 20.93
C GLU A 250 -12.51 7.06 22.13
N GLU A 251 -12.10 6.16 23.04
CA GLU A 251 -11.24 6.53 24.17
C GLU A 251 -9.88 7.11 23.73
N ARG A 252 -9.28 6.53 22.68
CA ARG A 252 -8.00 7.03 22.14
C ARG A 252 -8.16 8.39 21.48
N ILE A 253 -9.27 8.62 20.77
CA ILE A 253 -9.59 9.91 20.17
C ILE A 253 -9.83 10.97 21.26
N ALA A 254 -10.54 10.60 22.33
CA ALA A 254 -10.79 11.47 23.47
C ALA A 254 -9.50 11.86 24.21
N ARG A 255 -8.62 10.89 24.49
CA ARG A 255 -7.30 11.15 25.09
C ARG A 255 -6.40 12.01 24.19
N ALA A 256 -6.43 11.78 22.87
CA ALA A 256 -5.68 12.58 21.92
C ALA A 256 -6.14 14.04 21.88
N LYS A 257 -7.45 14.31 21.92
CA LYS A 257 -8.01 15.66 22.04
C LYS A 257 -7.58 16.34 23.35
N ALA A 258 -7.74 15.67 24.49
CA ALA A 258 -7.35 16.23 25.79
C ALA A 258 -5.86 16.61 25.86
N SER A 259 -4.98 15.80 25.25
CA SER A 259 -3.54 16.09 25.18
C SER A 259 -3.20 17.31 24.30
N LYS A 260 -3.96 17.53 23.22
CA LYS A 260 -3.80 18.70 22.34
C LYS A 260 -4.28 19.97 23.01
N ASP A 261 -5.41 19.91 23.70
CA ASP A 261 -5.96 21.07 24.42
C ASP A 261 -5.05 21.51 25.57
N THR A 262 -4.43 20.55 26.27
CA THR A 262 -3.45 20.83 27.33
C THR A 262 -2.17 21.47 26.78
N LYS A 263 -1.64 20.98 25.64
CA LYS A 263 -0.49 21.60 24.97
C LYS A 263 -0.81 23.02 24.47
N GLN A 264 -1.99 23.22 23.90
CA GLN A 264 -2.40 24.50 23.35
C GLN A 264 -2.71 25.56 24.43
N ALA A 265 -3.07 25.12 25.64
CA ALA A 265 -3.17 25.98 26.82
C ALA A 265 -1.81 26.33 27.42
N SER A 266 -0.81 25.44 27.32
CA SER A 266 0.57 25.69 27.75
C SER A 266 1.30 26.67 26.83
N ASP A 267 1.08 26.62 25.51
CA ASP A 267 1.72 27.50 24.52
C ASP A 267 1.14 28.93 24.49
N ARG A 268 0.07 29.20 25.26
CA ARG A 268 -0.55 30.54 25.38
C ARG A 268 -0.16 31.31 26.65
N LYS A 269 0.67 30.74 27.52
CA LYS A 269 1.28 31.43 28.66
C LYS A 269 2.73 31.77 28.36
#